data_AF-A0A2U9SHY5-F1
#
_entry.id   AF-A0A2U9SHY5-F1
#
_cell.length_a   1.000
_cell.length_b   1.000
_cell.length_c   1.000
_cell.angle_alpha   90.00
_cell.angle_beta   90.00
_cell.angle_gamma   90.00
#
_symmetry.space_group_name_H-M   'P 1'
#
loop_
_entity.id
_entity.type
_entity.pdbx_description
1 polymer ?
#
loop_
_entity_poly.entity_id
_entity_poly.type
_entity_poly.pdbx_seq_one_letter_code
_entity_poly.pdbx_strand_id
1 'polypeptide(L)'
;MTEAEFIDRFANLIDRFDASIAADAQPEFAGAEVGDPHEHTTRVHFLDELVELLGWSLGLGGDMAEEVRLKGETTTFMDYLGVKVDTNAPALLIEAKAWDKAFLEPRRKVAFEATTLLGEGINHWRNGGEAKDSPLAGQWHAYIDQVGGYVKGLKDKHEHTLPRAVITSGQWIVVFVDPVQAFIEGTVEDVKIKIFHRQNFKAQASEIFRLISKNALAAETPFNVRPTQVLNYLTKDLVVACFHAVHVSYEASGTPLFGRKPRVLVYPALVLRGADNMLLTVLEESEESLLEYTKDETTDELSLGPHVERLAAGAAALLARTGAQLDIELRPAPIVDFPGFRPEPMNKPSVTRPLARSNPRERDNWIIVTGQATHFVKTVPDLDCRFHKWSVCNFVRLAARPSAISRPALAIPRALFVDETPHHCAHRDVMDRRDPRCQIHMIDASLCCRGCAFASDCWPGDTRPPLPCGT
;
A
#
# COMPACT_ATOMS: atom_id res chain seq x y z
N MET A 1 12.25 6.06 -9.78
CA MET A 1 13.70 6.03 -10.05
C MET A 1 13.98 5.03 -11.16
N THR A 2 14.73 5.43 -12.20
CA THR A 2 15.28 4.51 -13.21
C THR A 2 16.70 4.05 -12.82
N GLU A 3 17.19 2.98 -13.45
CA GLU A 3 18.56 2.49 -13.21
C GLU A 3 19.62 3.55 -13.54
N ALA A 4 19.44 4.31 -14.63
CA ALA A 4 20.37 5.37 -15.04
C ALA A 4 20.39 6.54 -14.03
N GLU A 5 19.22 6.98 -13.56
CA GLU A 5 19.11 8.01 -12.51
C GLU A 5 19.75 7.54 -11.20
N PHE A 6 19.57 6.26 -10.84
CA PHE A 6 20.19 5.70 -9.66
C PHE A 6 21.72 5.73 -9.75
N ILE A 7 22.31 5.29 -10.87
CA ILE A 7 23.78 5.24 -11.04
C ILE A 7 24.40 6.62 -10.80
N ASP A 8 23.82 7.67 -11.39
CA ASP A 8 24.32 9.04 -11.25
C ASP A 8 24.16 9.56 -9.82
N ARG A 9 22.95 9.43 -9.24
CA ARG A 9 22.68 9.93 -7.88
C ARG A 9 23.43 9.15 -6.80
N PHE A 10 23.59 7.84 -6.97
CA PHE A 10 24.35 7.01 -6.04
C PHE A 10 25.84 7.35 -6.06
N ALA A 11 26.41 7.64 -7.25
CA ALA A 11 27.78 8.14 -7.33
C ALA A 11 27.93 9.48 -6.58
N ASN A 12 26.98 10.41 -6.75
CA ASN A 12 26.96 11.68 -6.02
C ASN A 12 26.78 11.52 -4.51
N LEU A 13 25.97 10.56 -4.05
CA LEU A 13 25.84 10.21 -2.63
C LEU A 13 27.18 9.75 -2.06
N ILE A 14 27.87 8.84 -2.76
CA ILE A 14 29.20 8.35 -2.35
C ILE A 14 30.18 9.52 -2.29
N ASP A 15 30.24 10.38 -3.30
CA ASP A 15 31.17 11.51 -3.32
C ASP A 15 30.91 12.51 -2.17
N ARG A 16 29.64 12.82 -1.89
CA ARG A 16 29.28 13.69 -0.77
C ARG A 16 29.61 13.06 0.58
N PHE A 17 29.32 11.77 0.75
CA PHE A 17 29.60 11.09 1.99
C PHE A 17 31.12 10.98 2.22
N ASP A 18 31.88 10.62 1.18
CA ASP A 18 33.33 10.57 1.19
C ASP A 18 33.95 11.91 1.60
N ALA A 19 33.41 13.03 1.08
CA ALA A 19 33.83 14.36 1.48
C ALA A 19 33.47 14.69 2.94
N SER A 20 32.32 14.21 3.45
CA SER A 20 31.88 14.48 4.81
C SER A 20 32.71 13.78 5.90
N ILE A 21 33.34 12.65 5.55
CA ILE A 21 34.17 11.86 6.47
C ILE A 21 35.67 12.04 6.22
N ALA A 22 36.05 12.94 5.31
CA ALA A 22 37.45 13.24 5.03
C ALA A 22 38.13 13.86 6.26
N ALA A 23 39.43 13.65 6.41
CA ALA A 23 40.20 14.09 7.59
C ALA A 23 40.23 15.62 7.76
N ASP A 24 39.90 16.37 6.70
CA ASP A 24 39.81 17.83 6.64
C ASP A 24 38.36 18.36 6.61
N ALA A 25 37.36 17.49 6.80
CA ALA A 25 35.97 17.89 6.82
C ALA A 25 35.65 18.86 7.97
N GLN A 26 34.88 19.92 7.68
CA GLN A 26 34.39 20.81 8.72
C GLN A 26 33.25 20.13 9.49
N PRO A 27 33.25 20.15 10.83
CA PRO A 27 32.18 19.58 11.62
C PRO A 27 30.86 20.30 11.32
N GLU A 28 29.79 19.52 11.16
CA GLU A 28 28.46 19.99 10.75
C GLU A 28 27.85 20.98 11.76
N PHE A 29 28.30 20.92 13.02
CA PHE A 29 28.00 21.89 14.08
C PHE A 29 29.11 21.92 15.15
N ALA A 30 29.14 22.99 15.94
CA ALA A 30 30.11 23.14 17.02
C ALA A 30 29.94 22.04 18.09
N GLY A 31 30.94 21.14 18.19
CA GLY A 31 30.96 20.02 19.14
C GLY A 31 30.81 18.63 18.51
N ALA A 32 30.60 18.52 17.19
CA ALA A 32 30.69 17.25 16.49
C ALA A 32 32.15 16.78 16.42
N GLU A 33 32.44 15.54 16.84
CA GLU A 33 33.76 14.94 16.67
C GLU A 33 34.03 14.67 15.19
N VAL A 34 35.19 15.11 14.69
CA VAL A 34 35.69 14.74 13.36
C VAL A 34 36.25 13.31 13.48
N GLY A 35 35.54 12.32 12.93
CA GLY A 35 35.90 10.90 13.06
C GLY A 35 34.88 9.96 12.40
N ASP A 36 35.12 8.64 12.53
CA ASP A 36 34.25 7.61 11.94
C ASP A 36 32.80 7.75 12.45
N PRO A 37 31.80 7.89 11.55
CA PRO A 37 30.42 8.13 11.95
C PRO A 37 29.86 6.97 12.77
N HIS A 38 29.20 7.30 13.89
CA HIS A 38 28.43 6.34 14.69
C HIS A 38 27.30 5.70 13.86
N GLU A 39 26.77 4.57 14.33
CA GLU A 39 25.69 3.83 13.65
C GLU A 39 24.50 4.71 13.27
N HIS A 40 24.09 5.61 14.16
CA HIS A 40 23.01 6.57 13.89
C HIS A 40 23.35 7.50 12.70
N THR A 41 24.59 7.98 12.61
CA THR A 41 25.05 8.84 11.52
C THR A 41 25.15 8.07 10.20
N THR A 42 25.61 6.81 10.23
CA THR A 42 25.60 5.93 9.04
C THR A 42 24.19 5.70 8.52
N ARG A 43 23.23 5.48 9.42
CA ARG A 43 21.81 5.27 9.07
C ARG A 43 21.23 6.52 8.42
N VAL A 44 21.28 7.65 9.12
CA VAL A 44 20.65 8.90 8.67
C VAL A 44 21.32 9.51 7.44
N HIS A 45 22.66 9.54 7.38
CA HIS A 45 23.36 10.31 6.34
C HIS A 45 23.79 9.47 5.12
N PHE A 46 23.67 8.15 5.17
CA PHE A 46 23.97 7.29 4.02
C PHE A 46 22.84 6.32 3.68
N LEU A 47 22.38 5.53 4.65
CA LEU A 47 21.43 4.46 4.35
C LEU A 47 20.04 4.99 4.00
N ASP A 48 19.54 6.01 4.68
CA ASP A 48 18.23 6.61 4.38
C ASP A 48 18.18 7.13 2.94
N GLU A 49 19.20 7.87 2.53
CA GLU A 49 19.27 8.36 1.16
C GLU A 49 19.49 7.22 0.15
N LEU A 50 20.30 6.20 0.49
CA LEU A 50 20.47 5.03 -0.36
C LEU A 50 19.14 4.30 -0.61
N VAL A 51 18.31 4.08 0.43
CA VAL A 51 17.03 3.39 0.27
C VAL A 51 16.04 4.22 -0.56
N GLU A 52 16.02 5.54 -0.38
CA GLU A 52 15.24 6.44 -1.23
C GLU A 52 15.72 6.42 -2.69
N LEU A 53 17.03 6.41 -2.93
CA LEU A 53 17.61 6.25 -4.27
C LEU A 53 17.25 4.89 -4.89
N LEU A 54 17.15 3.83 -4.09
CA LEU A 54 16.66 2.51 -4.52
C LEU A 54 15.14 2.48 -4.79
N GLY A 55 14.44 3.59 -4.54
CA GLY A 55 13.02 3.79 -4.83
C GLY A 55 12.08 3.40 -3.68
N TRP A 56 12.62 3.05 -2.51
CA TRP A 56 11.83 2.81 -1.31
C TRP A 56 11.44 4.14 -0.66
N SER A 57 10.25 4.21 -0.06
CA SER A 57 9.75 5.40 0.63
C SER A 57 9.77 5.15 2.13
N LEU A 58 10.53 5.95 2.87
CA LEU A 58 10.60 5.90 4.34
C LEU A 58 9.40 6.60 5.01
N GLY A 59 9.19 6.30 6.28
CA GLY A 59 8.24 7.02 7.14
C GLY A 59 6.76 6.61 7.01
N LEU A 60 5.88 7.41 7.62
CA LEU A 60 4.44 7.11 7.73
C LEU A 60 3.78 7.09 6.35
N GLY A 61 3.29 5.92 5.94
CA GLY A 61 2.68 5.71 4.62
C GLY A 61 3.69 5.31 3.53
N GLY A 62 4.99 5.35 3.82
CA GLY A 62 6.05 4.81 2.98
C GLY A 62 6.06 3.28 2.95
N ASP A 63 6.62 2.67 1.92
CA ASP A 63 6.69 1.21 1.75
C ASP A 63 7.96 0.57 2.33
N MET A 64 8.75 1.34 3.06
CA MET A 64 9.83 0.85 3.90
C MET A 64 9.70 1.43 5.30
N ALA A 65 9.59 0.54 6.28
CA ALA A 65 9.50 0.93 7.68
C ALA A 65 10.85 0.76 8.37
N GLU A 66 11.16 1.72 9.25
CA GLU A 66 12.34 1.71 10.11
C GLU A 66 11.99 1.10 11.47
N GLU A 67 12.95 0.44 12.10
CA GLU A 67 12.82 -0.14 13.45
C GLU A 67 11.56 -1.02 13.60
N VAL A 68 11.35 -1.91 12.63
CA VAL A 68 10.14 -2.75 12.60
C VAL A 68 10.17 -3.77 13.72
N ARG A 69 9.12 -3.75 14.55
CA ARG A 69 8.95 -4.67 15.67
C ARG A 69 8.52 -6.04 15.19
N LEU A 70 9.34 -7.06 15.43
CA LEU A 70 8.89 -8.45 15.39
C LEU A 70 8.43 -8.85 16.79
N LYS A 71 7.13 -9.08 16.99
CA LYS A 71 6.61 -9.55 18.28
C LYS A 71 6.91 -11.05 18.48
N GLY A 72 7.80 -11.36 19.42
CA GLY A 72 8.04 -12.69 19.98
C GLY A 72 7.95 -12.67 21.51
N GLU A 73 8.69 -13.55 22.20
CA GLU A 73 8.85 -13.50 23.68
C GLU A 73 9.67 -12.27 24.13
N THR A 74 10.60 -11.80 23.30
CA THR A 74 11.31 -10.52 23.41
C THR A 74 11.00 -9.65 22.19
N THR A 75 11.03 -8.32 22.34
CA THR A 75 10.84 -7.39 21.21
C THR A 75 12.18 -7.19 20.50
N THR A 76 12.30 -7.62 19.25
CA THR A 76 13.43 -7.32 18.38
C THR A 76 13.02 -6.32 17.30
N PHE A 77 13.97 -5.48 16.88
CA PHE A 77 13.76 -4.38 15.93
C PHE A 77 14.62 -4.64 14.69
N MET A 78 13.98 -4.74 13.53
CA MET A 78 14.66 -4.78 12.23
C MET A 78 14.96 -3.35 11.80
N ASP A 79 16.16 -3.07 11.32
CA ASP A 79 16.54 -1.69 10.99
C ASP A 79 15.70 -1.12 9.85
N TYR A 80 15.60 -1.83 8.72
CA TYR A 80 14.72 -1.47 7.61
C TYR A 80 14.02 -2.70 7.04
N LEU A 81 12.71 -2.58 6.82
CA LEU A 81 11.90 -3.60 6.15
C LEU A 81 11.08 -2.95 5.03
N GLY A 82 11.48 -3.22 3.79
CA GLY A 82 10.72 -2.89 2.58
C GLY A 82 9.62 -3.93 2.33
N VAL A 83 8.41 -3.45 2.03
CA VAL A 83 7.24 -4.28 1.75
C VAL A 83 6.65 -3.99 0.38
N LYS A 84 6.03 -5.00 -0.23
CA LYS A 84 5.26 -4.79 -1.46
C LYS A 84 4.02 -3.96 -1.15
N VAL A 85 3.81 -2.88 -1.90
CA VAL A 85 2.69 -1.94 -1.69
C VAL A 85 1.33 -2.67 -1.73
N ASP A 86 1.19 -3.65 -2.63
CA ASP A 86 -0.09 -4.32 -2.88
C ASP A 86 -0.44 -5.39 -1.84
N THR A 87 0.55 -6.06 -1.25
CA THR A 87 0.35 -7.24 -0.38
C THR A 87 0.84 -7.05 1.05
N ASN A 88 1.57 -5.96 1.30
CA ASN A 88 2.35 -5.72 2.52
C ASN A 88 3.34 -6.85 2.85
N ALA A 89 3.62 -7.75 1.89
CA ALA A 89 4.57 -8.83 2.08
C ALA A 89 6.01 -8.27 2.11
N PRO A 90 6.87 -8.75 3.02
CA PRO A 90 8.29 -8.42 3.05
C PRO A 90 8.96 -8.67 1.69
N ALA A 91 9.69 -7.67 1.21
CA ALA A 91 10.41 -7.71 -0.06
C ALA A 91 11.92 -7.54 0.14
N LEU A 92 12.33 -6.69 1.09
CA LEU A 92 13.72 -6.40 1.38
C LEU A 92 13.92 -6.18 2.88
N LEU A 93 14.85 -6.92 3.48
CA LEU A 93 15.36 -6.66 4.83
C LEU A 93 16.74 -6.04 4.72
N ILE A 94 16.99 -4.92 5.42
CA ILE A 94 18.33 -4.36 5.57
C ILE A 94 18.65 -4.27 7.05
N GLU A 95 19.76 -4.89 7.42
CA GLU A 95 20.38 -4.78 8.74
C GLU A 95 21.60 -3.87 8.63
N ALA A 96 21.55 -2.75 9.33
CA ALA A 96 22.57 -1.73 9.33
C ALA A 96 23.60 -2.00 10.42
N LYS A 97 24.84 -1.56 10.19
CA LYS A 97 25.95 -1.59 11.14
C LYS A 97 26.69 -0.26 11.09
N ALA A 98 27.41 0.07 12.17
CA ALA A 98 28.25 1.26 12.22
C ALA A 98 29.32 1.26 11.11
N TRP A 99 29.69 2.46 10.66
CA TRP A 99 30.61 2.66 9.53
C TRP A 99 31.98 1.98 9.72
N ASP A 100 32.49 2.01 10.95
CA ASP A 100 33.80 1.48 11.35
C ASP A 100 33.86 -0.07 11.44
N LYS A 101 32.73 -0.75 11.23
CA LYS A 101 32.67 -2.21 11.36
C LYS A 101 33.47 -2.88 10.25
N ALA A 102 34.49 -3.60 10.69
CA ALA A 102 35.35 -4.40 9.82
C ALA A 102 34.56 -5.40 8.97
N PHE A 103 35.04 -5.58 7.75
CA PHE A 103 34.55 -6.62 6.86
C PHE A 103 34.86 -8.03 7.41
N LEU A 104 34.24 -9.06 6.84
CA LEU A 104 34.36 -10.43 7.34
C LEU A 104 35.79 -10.97 7.21
N GLU A 105 36.23 -11.66 8.27
CA GLU A 105 37.53 -12.32 8.34
C GLU A 105 37.38 -13.72 8.99
N PRO A 106 38.22 -14.69 8.59
CA PRO A 106 38.25 -15.99 9.24
C PRO A 106 38.86 -15.85 10.63
N ARG A 107 38.31 -16.60 11.59
CA ARG A 107 38.84 -16.65 12.97
C ARG A 107 40.28 -17.13 13.02
N ARG A 108 40.67 -18.00 12.09
CA ARG A 108 42.06 -18.44 11.88
C ARG A 108 42.63 -17.68 10.69
N LYS A 109 43.86 -17.20 10.80
CA LYS A 109 44.55 -16.48 9.71
C LYS A 109 44.93 -17.44 8.57
N VAL A 110 43.97 -17.72 7.70
CA VAL A 110 44.11 -18.53 6.50
C VAL A 110 43.61 -17.76 5.29
N ALA A 111 44.10 -18.09 4.09
CA ALA A 111 43.53 -17.59 2.85
C ALA A 111 42.08 -18.07 2.75
N PHE A 112 41.18 -17.18 2.32
CA PHE A 112 39.75 -17.48 2.26
C PHE A 112 39.11 -16.77 1.06
N GLU A 113 38.00 -17.31 0.61
CA GLU A 113 37.07 -16.64 -0.29
C GLU A 113 35.85 -16.19 0.55
N ALA A 114 35.46 -14.93 0.41
CA ALA A 114 34.54 -14.29 1.34
C ALA A 114 33.13 -14.90 1.32
N THR A 115 32.61 -15.28 0.15
CA THR A 115 31.28 -15.88 0.04
C THR A 115 31.25 -17.30 0.64
N THR A 116 32.31 -18.06 0.44
CA THR A 116 32.50 -19.42 0.97
C THR A 116 32.59 -19.37 2.49
N LEU A 117 33.44 -18.50 3.03
CA LEU A 117 33.60 -18.34 4.48
C LEU A 117 32.30 -17.88 5.14
N LEU A 118 31.55 -16.98 4.50
CA LEU A 118 30.25 -16.56 5.02
C LEU A 118 29.23 -17.70 4.97
N GLY A 119 29.21 -18.49 3.88
CA GLY A 119 28.40 -19.70 3.76
C GLY A 119 28.71 -20.72 4.85
N GLU A 120 29.99 -20.94 5.16
CA GLU A 120 30.42 -21.80 6.28
C GLU A 120 29.92 -21.26 7.63
N GLY A 121 29.99 -19.95 7.84
CA GLY A 121 29.46 -19.31 9.05
C GLY A 121 27.96 -19.46 9.21
N ILE A 122 27.18 -19.35 8.12
CA ILE A 122 25.74 -19.59 8.12
C ILE A 122 25.44 -21.05 8.42
N ASN A 123 26.19 -21.99 7.84
CA ASN A 123 26.04 -23.41 8.14
C ASN A 123 26.33 -23.75 9.59
N HIS A 124 27.39 -23.18 10.14
CA HIS A 124 27.71 -23.30 11.56
C HIS A 124 26.54 -22.84 12.43
N TRP A 125 25.94 -21.68 12.12
CA TRP A 125 24.77 -21.18 12.83
C TRP A 125 23.53 -22.07 12.67
N ARG A 126 23.21 -22.52 11.45
CA ARG A 126 22.07 -23.42 11.18
C ARG A 126 22.15 -24.73 11.96
N ASN A 127 23.36 -25.24 12.16
CA ASN A 127 23.64 -26.45 12.93
C ASN A 127 23.66 -26.22 14.46
N GLY A 128 23.26 -25.03 14.93
CA GLY A 128 23.22 -24.69 16.35
C GLY A 128 24.60 -24.44 16.97
N GLY A 129 25.61 -24.15 16.16
CA GLY A 129 26.97 -23.89 16.63
C GLY A 129 27.06 -22.58 17.40
N GLU A 130 27.82 -22.58 18.50
CA GLU A 130 28.01 -21.40 19.35
C GLU A 130 28.97 -20.37 18.73
N ALA A 131 28.82 -19.09 19.11
CA ALA A 131 29.62 -17.97 18.62
C ALA A 131 31.14 -18.14 18.82
N LYS A 132 31.55 -18.81 19.91
CA LYS A 132 32.96 -19.02 20.26
C LYS A 132 33.66 -19.97 19.27
N ASP A 133 32.90 -20.86 18.66
CA ASP A 133 33.38 -21.90 17.73
C ASP A 133 33.14 -21.53 16.26
N SER A 134 32.56 -20.36 16.01
CA SER A 134 32.28 -19.90 14.65
C SER A 134 33.56 -19.78 13.80
N PRO A 135 33.51 -20.18 12.51
CA PRO A 135 34.63 -19.96 11.58
C PRO A 135 34.90 -18.47 11.35
N LEU A 136 33.93 -17.61 11.65
CA LEU A 136 34.02 -16.16 11.49
C LEU A 136 34.59 -15.49 12.74
N ALA A 137 35.39 -14.45 12.52
CA ALA A 137 35.92 -13.58 13.55
C ALA A 137 34.91 -12.50 13.97
N GLY A 138 35.14 -11.92 15.16
CA GLY A 138 34.41 -10.75 15.64
C GLY A 138 32.92 -10.99 15.83
N GLN A 139 32.11 -10.01 15.42
CA GLN A 139 30.66 -9.97 15.64
C GLN A 139 29.85 -10.63 14.52
N TRP A 140 30.49 -11.17 13.48
CA TRP A 140 29.80 -11.70 12.30
C TRP A 140 28.85 -12.86 12.60
N HIS A 141 29.17 -13.72 13.57
CA HIS A 141 28.22 -14.74 14.02
C HIS A 141 26.93 -14.12 14.60
N ALA A 142 27.03 -13.02 15.34
CA ALA A 142 25.86 -12.32 15.86
C ALA A 142 25.05 -11.63 14.74
N TYR A 143 25.72 -11.13 13.69
CA TYR A 143 25.02 -10.54 12.54
C TYR A 143 24.23 -11.60 11.76
N ILE A 144 24.81 -12.78 11.58
CA ILE A 144 24.15 -13.95 11.00
C ILE A 144 22.96 -14.38 11.86
N ASP A 145 23.15 -14.46 13.18
CA ASP A 145 22.08 -14.83 14.12
C ASP A 145 20.90 -13.87 14.05
N GLN A 146 21.18 -12.56 13.98
CA GLN A 146 20.16 -11.53 13.89
C GLN A 146 19.35 -11.63 12.58
N VAL A 147 20.01 -11.59 11.42
CA VAL A 147 19.33 -11.66 10.12
C VAL A 147 18.68 -13.03 9.89
N GLY A 148 19.36 -14.11 10.23
CA GLY A 148 18.83 -15.47 10.14
C GLY A 148 17.59 -15.65 11.02
N GLY A 149 17.62 -15.11 12.25
CA GLY A 149 16.47 -15.08 13.15
C GLY A 149 15.28 -14.31 12.58
N TYR A 150 15.52 -13.17 11.91
CA TYR A 150 14.47 -12.41 11.22
C TYR A 150 13.86 -13.17 10.04
N VAL A 151 14.69 -13.73 9.17
CA VAL A 151 14.24 -14.51 8.01
C VAL A 151 13.42 -15.71 8.47
N LYS A 152 13.91 -16.45 9.46
CA LYS A 152 13.19 -17.59 10.05
C LYS A 152 11.89 -17.15 10.71
N GLY A 153 11.88 -16.05 11.46
CA GLY A 153 10.67 -15.50 12.07
C GLY A 153 9.60 -15.12 11.05
N LEU A 154 9.99 -14.48 9.94
CA LEU A 154 9.07 -14.14 8.85
C LEU A 154 8.50 -15.38 8.15
N LYS A 155 9.33 -16.40 7.93
CA LYS A 155 8.91 -17.64 7.29
C LYS A 155 8.00 -18.49 8.18
N ASP A 156 8.45 -18.80 9.40
CA ASP A 156 7.79 -19.76 10.29
C ASP A 156 6.51 -19.18 10.91
N LYS A 157 6.46 -17.88 11.21
CA LYS A 157 5.31 -17.26 11.89
C LYS A 157 4.32 -16.59 10.95
N HIS A 158 4.78 -16.12 9.79
CA HIS A 158 3.97 -15.30 8.88
C HIS A 158 3.88 -15.88 7.47
N GLU A 159 4.47 -17.05 7.22
CA GLU A 159 4.48 -17.73 5.91
C GLU A 159 5.04 -16.85 4.77
N HIS A 160 5.83 -15.83 5.13
CA HIS A 160 6.43 -14.90 4.17
C HIS A 160 7.81 -15.40 3.73
N THR A 161 7.97 -15.61 2.43
CA THR A 161 9.27 -15.87 1.81
C THR A 161 9.93 -14.53 1.48
N LEU A 162 10.96 -14.15 2.22
CA LEU A 162 11.70 -12.91 1.98
C LEU A 162 12.59 -13.02 0.73
N PRO A 163 12.42 -12.16 -0.29
CA PRO A 163 13.20 -12.22 -1.52
C PRO A 163 14.67 -11.83 -1.35
N ARG A 164 14.97 -10.81 -0.53
CA ARG A 164 16.33 -10.31 -0.31
C ARG A 164 16.55 -9.90 1.13
N ALA A 165 17.75 -10.18 1.62
CA ALA A 165 18.26 -9.67 2.87
C ALA A 165 19.63 -9.04 2.63
N VAL A 166 19.92 -7.96 3.35
CA VAL A 166 21.16 -7.21 3.24
C VAL A 166 21.73 -6.99 4.63
N ILE A 167 23.05 -7.18 4.77
CA ILE A 167 23.81 -6.65 5.91
C ILE A 167 24.79 -5.62 5.35
N THR A 168 24.85 -4.44 5.96
CA THR A 168 25.74 -3.37 5.47
C THR A 168 26.25 -2.46 6.59
N SER A 169 27.48 -1.98 6.44
CA SER A 169 28.04 -0.86 7.22
C SER A 169 28.14 0.45 6.43
N GLY A 170 27.68 0.47 5.17
CA GLY A 170 27.99 1.52 4.21
C GLY A 170 29.40 1.43 3.60
N GLN A 171 30.37 0.80 4.26
CA GLN A 171 31.67 0.47 3.63
C GLN A 171 31.63 -0.80 2.78
N TRP A 172 30.72 -1.70 3.12
CA TRP A 172 30.47 -2.94 2.40
C TRP A 172 28.97 -3.25 2.41
N ILE A 173 28.50 -3.94 1.38
CA ILE A 173 27.11 -4.39 1.25
C ILE A 173 27.17 -5.89 0.94
N VAL A 174 26.56 -6.70 1.81
CA VAL A 174 26.41 -8.15 1.61
C VAL A 174 24.94 -8.43 1.33
N VAL A 175 24.64 -8.90 0.12
CA VAL A 175 23.28 -9.23 -0.34
C VAL A 175 23.12 -10.75 -0.36
N PHE A 176 22.14 -11.25 0.37
CA PHE A 176 21.65 -12.62 0.27
C PHE A 176 20.56 -12.67 -0.80
N VAL A 177 20.85 -13.35 -1.92
CA VAL A 177 19.96 -13.42 -3.08
C VAL A 177 18.78 -14.36 -2.81
N ASP A 178 18.96 -15.38 -1.97
CA ASP A 178 17.86 -16.23 -1.50
C ASP A 178 18.04 -16.45 0.02
N PRO A 179 17.48 -15.56 0.85
CA PRO A 179 17.62 -15.64 2.31
C PRO A 179 17.02 -16.92 2.89
N VAL A 180 15.91 -17.43 2.33
CA VAL A 180 15.27 -18.65 2.83
C VAL A 180 16.17 -19.85 2.56
N GLN A 181 16.71 -19.96 1.34
CA GLN A 181 17.71 -20.98 1.02
C GLN A 181 18.96 -20.82 1.91
N ALA A 182 19.44 -19.59 2.09
CA ALA A 182 20.64 -19.31 2.88
C ALA A 182 20.48 -19.72 4.36
N PHE A 183 19.41 -19.30 5.02
CA PHE A 183 19.27 -19.41 6.47
C PHE A 183 18.40 -20.59 6.94
N ILE A 184 17.59 -21.19 6.07
CA ILE A 184 16.61 -22.23 6.48
C ILE A 184 16.86 -23.57 5.77
N GLU A 185 16.92 -23.59 4.43
CA GLU A 185 16.71 -24.84 3.67
C GLU A 185 17.93 -25.37 2.87
N GLY A 186 18.94 -24.56 2.51
CA GLY A 186 20.01 -24.92 1.56
C GLY A 186 21.29 -25.54 2.16
N THR A 187 22.30 -25.86 1.36
CA THR A 187 23.67 -26.20 1.81
C THR A 187 24.63 -25.00 1.79
N VAL A 188 25.96 -25.19 2.00
CA VAL A 188 26.97 -24.12 1.87
C VAL A 188 27.05 -23.64 0.42
N GLU A 189 27.04 -24.58 -0.53
CA GLU A 189 27.22 -24.32 -1.96
C GLU A 189 26.01 -23.59 -2.57
N ASP A 190 24.86 -23.75 -1.94
CA ASP A 190 23.60 -23.15 -2.35
C ASP A 190 23.45 -21.67 -1.93
N VAL A 191 24.30 -21.18 -1.02
CA VAL A 191 24.17 -19.82 -0.47
C VAL A 191 24.61 -18.78 -1.51
N LYS A 192 23.64 -18.24 -2.25
CA LYS A 192 23.89 -17.18 -3.24
C LYS A 192 24.09 -15.82 -2.55
N ILE A 193 25.36 -15.45 -2.37
CA ILE A 193 25.78 -14.18 -1.77
C ILE A 193 26.42 -13.28 -2.83
N LYS A 194 26.12 -11.98 -2.76
CA LYS A 194 26.82 -10.93 -3.50
C LYS A 194 27.43 -9.93 -2.53
N ILE A 195 28.70 -9.61 -2.72
CA ILE A 195 29.46 -8.72 -1.85
C ILE A 195 29.96 -7.53 -2.66
N PHE A 196 29.70 -6.34 -2.15
CA PHE A 196 30.16 -5.09 -2.71
C PHE A 196 31.02 -4.36 -1.69
N HIS A 197 32.11 -3.77 -2.13
CA HIS A 197 32.96 -2.89 -1.32
C HIS A 197 32.84 -1.47 -1.83
N ARG A 198 32.95 -0.48 -0.93
CA ARG A 198 32.82 0.96 -1.21
C ARG A 198 33.61 1.39 -2.45
N GLN A 199 34.86 0.95 -2.58
CA GLN A 199 35.72 1.25 -3.72
C GLN A 199 35.15 0.83 -5.09
N ASN A 200 34.23 -0.14 -5.12
CA ASN A 200 33.62 -0.66 -6.33
C ASN A 200 32.14 -0.24 -6.48
N PHE A 201 31.55 0.47 -5.51
CA PHE A 201 30.12 0.80 -5.55
C PHE A 201 29.70 1.53 -6.82
N LYS A 202 30.47 2.53 -7.26
CA LYS A 202 30.16 3.25 -8.51
C LYS A 202 30.20 2.34 -9.73
N ALA A 203 31.23 1.48 -9.83
CA ALA A 203 31.38 0.54 -10.93
C ALA A 203 30.30 -0.57 -10.93
N GLN A 204 29.80 -0.93 -9.74
CA GLN A 204 28.80 -2.00 -9.56
C GLN A 204 27.40 -1.46 -9.24
N ALA A 205 27.15 -0.15 -9.41
CA ALA A 205 25.89 0.49 -9.07
C ALA A 205 24.70 -0.16 -9.79
N SER A 206 24.86 -0.50 -11.07
CA SER A 206 23.86 -1.23 -11.87
C SER A 206 23.48 -2.58 -11.22
N GLU A 207 24.47 -3.34 -10.74
CA GLU A 207 24.22 -4.65 -10.11
C GLU A 207 23.53 -4.48 -8.76
N ILE A 208 23.94 -3.51 -7.94
CA ILE A 208 23.29 -3.17 -6.67
C ILE A 208 21.82 -2.81 -6.93
N PHE A 209 21.54 -1.92 -7.88
CA PHE A 209 20.18 -1.51 -8.22
C PHE A 209 19.30 -2.70 -8.62
N ARG A 210 19.79 -3.58 -9.49
CA ARG A 210 19.05 -4.76 -9.95
C ARG A 210 18.82 -5.79 -8.85
N LEU A 211 19.67 -5.82 -7.83
CA LEU A 211 19.53 -6.77 -6.73
C LEU A 211 18.54 -6.29 -5.67
N ILE A 212 18.52 -5.00 -5.34
CA ILE A 212 17.82 -4.49 -4.15
C ILE A 212 16.90 -3.27 -4.36
N SER A 213 16.75 -2.77 -5.59
CA SER A 213 15.76 -1.71 -5.85
C SER A 213 14.33 -2.19 -5.63
N LYS A 214 13.45 -1.25 -5.28
CA LYS A 214 12.01 -1.51 -5.18
C LYS A 214 11.46 -2.09 -6.49
N ASN A 215 11.85 -1.54 -7.63
CA ASN A 215 11.39 -2.03 -8.94
C ASN A 215 11.78 -3.50 -9.18
N ALA A 216 12.95 -3.93 -8.70
CA ALA A 216 13.40 -5.31 -8.86
C ALA A 216 12.70 -6.30 -7.91
N LEU A 217 12.30 -5.86 -6.71
CA LEU A 217 11.80 -6.73 -5.65
C LEU A 217 10.30 -6.63 -5.38
N ALA A 218 9.70 -5.50 -5.73
CA ALA A 218 8.34 -5.12 -5.45
C ALA A 218 7.74 -4.39 -6.67
N ALA A 219 7.78 -5.07 -7.82
CA ALA A 219 7.15 -4.57 -9.04
C ALA A 219 5.71 -4.14 -8.75
N GLU A 220 5.42 -2.85 -8.94
CA GLU A 220 4.09 -2.29 -8.69
C GLU A 220 3.13 -2.77 -9.76
N THR A 221 1.95 -3.22 -9.36
CA THR A 221 0.87 -3.36 -10.32
C THR A 221 0.45 -1.98 -10.81
N PRO A 222 0.17 -1.80 -12.12
CA PRO A 222 -0.39 -0.55 -12.59
C PRO A 222 -1.73 -0.31 -11.87
N PHE A 223 -2.09 0.96 -11.69
CA PHE A 223 -3.33 1.35 -11.01
C PHE A 223 -4.55 0.59 -11.54
N ASN A 224 -4.58 0.34 -12.85
CA ASN A 224 -5.52 -0.53 -13.50
C ASN A 224 -4.91 -1.27 -14.69
N VAL A 225 -5.50 -2.41 -15.04
CA VAL A 225 -5.23 -3.15 -16.26
C VAL A 225 -6.51 -3.34 -17.07
N ARG A 226 -6.37 -3.52 -18.38
CA ARG A 226 -7.47 -3.95 -19.25
C ARG A 226 -7.69 -5.46 -19.12
N PRO A 227 -8.88 -5.99 -19.43
CA PRO A 227 -9.12 -7.44 -19.43
C PRO A 227 -8.05 -8.21 -20.23
N THR A 228 -7.64 -7.70 -21.39
CA THR A 228 -6.62 -8.32 -22.26
C THR A 228 -5.20 -8.34 -21.68
N GLN A 229 -4.96 -7.61 -20.59
CA GLN A 229 -3.65 -7.53 -19.92
C GLN A 229 -3.60 -8.36 -18.64
N VAL A 230 -4.72 -8.93 -18.19
CA VAL A 230 -4.81 -9.62 -16.90
C VAL A 230 -3.85 -10.81 -16.82
N LEU A 231 -3.68 -11.55 -17.92
CA LEU A 231 -2.75 -12.69 -18.01
C LEU A 231 -1.27 -12.31 -17.79
N ASN A 232 -0.91 -11.03 -17.91
CA ASN A 232 0.45 -10.57 -17.60
C ASN A 232 0.74 -10.56 -16.09
N TYR A 233 -0.30 -10.66 -15.26
CA TYR A 233 -0.21 -10.52 -13.80
C TYR A 233 -0.81 -11.70 -13.05
N LEU A 234 -1.91 -12.29 -13.54
CA LEU A 234 -2.61 -13.40 -12.91
C LEU A 234 -2.92 -14.51 -13.93
N THR A 235 -2.67 -15.74 -13.53
CA THR A 235 -3.17 -16.95 -14.21
C THR A 235 -4.38 -17.49 -13.45
N LYS A 236 -5.17 -18.36 -14.10
CA LYS A 236 -6.40 -18.91 -13.50
C LYS A 236 -6.19 -19.56 -12.13
N ASP A 237 -5.10 -20.30 -11.97
CA ASP A 237 -4.82 -21.06 -10.75
C ASP A 237 -4.39 -20.15 -9.58
N LEU A 238 -4.06 -18.89 -9.87
CA LEU A 238 -3.65 -17.91 -8.88
C LEU A 238 -4.80 -16.98 -8.46
N VAL A 239 -5.95 -17.00 -9.14
CA VAL A 239 -7.11 -16.16 -8.79
C VAL A 239 -7.85 -16.79 -7.60
N VAL A 240 -7.79 -16.12 -6.45
CA VAL A 240 -8.45 -16.56 -5.21
C VAL A 240 -9.86 -15.98 -5.08
N ALA A 241 -10.04 -14.71 -5.49
CA ALA A 241 -11.35 -14.06 -5.42
C ALA A 241 -11.49 -12.98 -6.49
N CYS A 242 -12.74 -12.67 -6.83
CA CYS A 242 -13.12 -11.55 -7.68
C CYS A 242 -14.11 -10.68 -6.91
N PHE A 243 -14.06 -9.37 -7.05
CA PHE A 243 -15.02 -8.44 -6.45
C PHE A 243 -15.47 -7.44 -7.50
N HIS A 244 -16.75 -7.07 -7.48
CA HIS A 244 -17.18 -5.85 -8.15
C HIS A 244 -16.57 -4.64 -7.45
N ALA A 245 -16.27 -3.64 -8.27
CA ALA A 245 -15.82 -2.34 -7.85
C ALA A 245 -16.39 -1.29 -8.81
N VAL A 246 -16.20 -0.03 -8.46
CA VAL A 246 -16.43 1.09 -9.36
C VAL A 246 -15.24 2.02 -9.38
N HIS A 247 -14.97 2.60 -10.54
CA HIS A 247 -14.11 3.77 -10.65
C HIS A 247 -14.98 5.03 -10.60
N VAL A 248 -14.74 5.89 -9.62
CA VAL A 248 -15.46 7.16 -9.46
C VAL A 248 -14.52 8.30 -9.80
N SER A 249 -14.90 9.11 -10.79
CA SER A 249 -14.18 10.29 -11.22
C SER A 249 -15.03 11.54 -10.99
N TYR A 250 -14.41 12.57 -10.41
CA TYR A 250 -15.04 13.86 -10.18
C TYR A 250 -14.47 14.91 -11.11
N GLU A 251 -15.34 15.49 -11.91
CA GLU A 251 -14.99 16.55 -12.85
C GLU A 251 -15.74 17.83 -12.55
N ALA A 252 -15.09 18.96 -12.85
CA ALA A 252 -15.70 20.27 -12.78
C ALA A 252 -15.93 20.77 -14.22
N SER A 253 -17.16 20.66 -14.72
CA SER A 253 -17.53 21.06 -16.08
C SER A 253 -18.01 22.51 -16.14
N GLY A 254 -17.84 23.15 -17.29
CA GLY A 254 -18.24 24.54 -17.52
C GLY A 254 -17.15 25.57 -17.24
N THR A 255 -17.50 26.85 -17.37
CA THR A 255 -16.55 27.97 -17.25
C THR A 255 -16.50 28.52 -15.81
N PRO A 256 -15.31 28.96 -15.33
CA PRO A 256 -15.20 29.71 -14.08
C PRO A 256 -16.13 30.93 -14.01
N LEU A 257 -16.48 31.54 -15.14
CA LEU A 257 -17.30 32.75 -15.22
C LEU A 257 -18.78 32.53 -14.81
N PHE A 258 -19.31 31.33 -15.04
CA PHE A 258 -20.72 31.00 -14.73
C PHE A 258 -20.85 29.96 -13.61
N GLY A 259 -19.74 29.61 -12.97
CA GLY A 259 -19.64 28.55 -11.99
C GLY A 259 -19.48 27.17 -12.65
N ARG A 260 -18.54 26.39 -12.14
CA ARG A 260 -18.36 25.00 -12.59
C ARG A 260 -19.43 24.10 -11.97
N LYS A 261 -19.98 23.19 -12.78
CA LYS A 261 -20.93 22.16 -12.35
C LYS A 261 -20.17 20.86 -12.03
N PRO A 262 -20.42 20.25 -10.88
CA PRO A 262 -19.94 18.89 -10.61
C PRO A 262 -20.51 17.89 -11.61
N ARG A 263 -19.63 17.06 -12.16
CA ARG A 263 -20.00 15.81 -12.83
C ARG A 263 -19.31 14.68 -12.09
N VAL A 264 -20.08 13.66 -11.73
CA VAL A 264 -19.55 12.47 -11.08
C VAL A 264 -19.76 11.30 -12.01
N LEU A 265 -18.67 10.82 -12.58
CA LEU A 265 -18.67 9.72 -13.53
C LEU A 265 -18.36 8.45 -12.76
N VAL A 266 -19.16 7.41 -12.98
CA VAL A 266 -18.98 6.11 -12.34
C VAL A 266 -18.83 5.06 -13.43
N TYR A 267 -17.75 4.30 -13.38
CA TYR A 267 -17.46 3.25 -14.35
C TYR A 267 -17.40 1.88 -13.65
N PRO A 268 -17.86 0.81 -14.30
CA PRO A 268 -17.72 -0.53 -13.77
C PRO A 268 -16.24 -0.91 -13.65
N ALA A 269 -15.87 -1.54 -12.54
CA ALA A 269 -14.54 -2.06 -12.28
C ALA A 269 -14.61 -3.46 -11.66
N LEU A 270 -13.50 -4.18 -11.71
CA LEU A 270 -13.31 -5.40 -10.92
C LEU A 270 -12.03 -5.29 -10.11
N VAL A 271 -11.99 -6.00 -8.99
CA VAL A 271 -10.74 -6.26 -8.28
C VAL A 271 -10.56 -7.77 -8.18
N LEU A 272 -9.46 -8.27 -8.71
CA LEU A 272 -9.05 -9.67 -8.58
C LEU A 272 -8.03 -9.78 -7.46
N ARG A 273 -8.19 -10.81 -6.62
CA ARG A 273 -7.23 -11.16 -5.57
C ARG A 273 -6.42 -12.38 -5.98
N GLY A 274 -5.10 -12.22 -6.02
CA GLY A 274 -4.14 -13.30 -6.23
C GLY A 274 -3.90 -14.16 -4.97
N ALA A 275 -3.29 -15.32 -5.14
CA ALA A 275 -2.88 -16.22 -4.04
C ALA A 275 -1.86 -15.59 -3.08
N ASP A 276 -1.06 -14.65 -3.56
CA ASP A 276 -0.13 -13.83 -2.79
C ASP A 276 -0.79 -12.59 -2.16
N ASN A 277 -2.12 -12.51 -2.18
CA ASN A 277 -2.94 -11.35 -1.81
C ASN A 277 -2.76 -10.11 -2.68
N MET A 278 -2.15 -10.20 -3.87
CA MET A 278 -2.11 -9.08 -4.82
C MET A 278 -3.52 -8.65 -5.21
N LEU A 279 -3.77 -7.34 -5.23
CA LEU A 279 -5.06 -6.75 -5.62
C LEU A 279 -4.95 -6.08 -7.00
N LEU A 280 -5.39 -6.78 -8.03
CA LEU A 280 -5.35 -6.29 -9.41
C LEU A 280 -6.68 -5.63 -9.78
N THR A 281 -6.67 -4.33 -10.05
CA THR A 281 -7.86 -3.62 -10.56
C THR A 281 -7.98 -3.79 -12.07
N VAL A 282 -9.12 -4.30 -12.53
CA VAL A 282 -9.45 -4.42 -13.94
C VAL A 282 -10.45 -3.33 -14.30
N LEU A 283 -10.12 -2.53 -15.31
CA LEU A 283 -10.94 -1.47 -15.87
C LEU A 283 -10.86 -1.51 -17.38
N GLU A 284 -11.97 -1.15 -18.02
CA GLU A 284 -12.02 -0.95 -19.45
C GLU A 284 -12.76 0.34 -19.77
N GLU A 285 -12.37 0.97 -20.88
CA GLU A 285 -13.10 2.07 -21.46
C GLU A 285 -14.56 1.67 -21.67
N SER A 286 -15.46 2.46 -21.10
CA SER A 286 -16.90 2.25 -21.16
C SER A 286 -17.58 3.60 -21.32
N GLU A 287 -18.83 3.58 -21.76
CA GLU A 287 -19.61 4.81 -21.89
C GLU A 287 -19.68 5.57 -20.55
N GLU A 288 -19.62 6.89 -20.62
CA GLU A 288 -19.75 7.75 -19.45
C GLU A 288 -21.09 7.47 -18.74
N SER A 289 -21.02 7.00 -17.49
CA SER A 289 -22.19 6.91 -16.61
C SER A 289 -22.17 8.04 -15.60
N LEU A 290 -22.88 9.12 -15.93
CA LEU A 290 -23.07 10.25 -15.04
C LEU A 290 -24.03 9.85 -13.90
N LEU A 291 -23.57 9.99 -12.65
CA LEU A 291 -24.41 9.77 -11.48
C LEU A 291 -25.39 10.94 -11.33
N GLU A 292 -26.57 10.78 -11.92
CA GLU A 292 -27.66 11.75 -11.84
C GLU A 292 -29.01 11.05 -11.73
N TYR A 293 -29.96 11.73 -11.09
CA TYR A 293 -31.36 11.29 -11.14
C TYR A 293 -31.96 11.61 -12.50
N THR A 294 -32.65 10.64 -13.06
CA THR A 294 -33.52 10.84 -14.22
C THR A 294 -34.95 10.99 -13.72
N LYS A 295 -35.71 11.92 -14.32
CA LYS A 295 -37.15 11.99 -14.14
C LYS A 295 -37.81 10.93 -15.02
N ASP A 296 -38.66 10.12 -14.42
CA ASP A 296 -39.52 9.23 -15.18
C ASP A 296 -40.60 10.06 -15.91
N GLU A 297 -40.72 9.90 -17.22
CA GLU A 297 -41.62 10.71 -18.05
C GLU A 297 -43.11 10.46 -17.76
N THR A 298 -43.44 9.34 -17.10
CA THR A 298 -44.83 8.93 -16.83
C THR A 298 -45.29 9.25 -15.41
N THR A 299 -44.38 9.17 -14.44
CA THR A 299 -44.68 9.35 -13.00
C THR A 299 -44.15 10.68 -12.45
N ASP A 300 -43.27 11.38 -13.19
CA ASP A 300 -42.48 12.54 -12.74
C ASP A 300 -41.62 12.26 -11.48
N GLU A 301 -41.48 10.99 -11.10
CA GLU A 301 -40.64 10.57 -9.97
C GLU A 301 -39.16 10.57 -10.36
N LEU A 302 -38.31 10.99 -9.41
CA LEU A 302 -36.86 10.95 -9.58
C LEU A 302 -36.34 9.54 -9.29
N SER A 303 -35.67 8.93 -10.27
CA SER A 303 -35.07 7.60 -10.13
C SER A 303 -33.58 7.58 -10.48
N LEU A 304 -32.79 6.82 -9.70
CA LEU A 304 -31.43 6.41 -10.06
C LEU A 304 -31.39 5.07 -10.81
N GLY A 305 -32.54 4.42 -11.01
CA GLY A 305 -32.66 3.10 -11.64
C GLY A 305 -31.90 2.97 -12.95
N PRO A 306 -32.13 3.87 -13.94
CA PRO A 306 -31.45 3.78 -15.23
C PRO A 306 -29.92 3.83 -15.15
N HIS A 307 -29.37 4.62 -14.22
CA HIS A 307 -27.93 4.67 -13.97
C HIS A 307 -27.41 3.36 -13.36
N VAL A 308 -28.09 2.86 -12.31
CA VAL A 308 -27.69 1.62 -11.63
C VAL A 308 -27.77 0.42 -12.57
N GLU A 309 -28.80 0.34 -13.42
CA GLU A 309 -28.96 -0.71 -14.43
C GLU A 309 -27.86 -0.66 -15.50
N ARG A 310 -27.52 0.54 -15.99
CA ARG A 310 -26.42 0.72 -16.95
C ARG A 310 -25.09 0.23 -16.39
N LEU A 311 -24.79 0.60 -15.13
CA LEU A 311 -23.59 0.12 -14.44
C LEU A 311 -23.61 -1.38 -14.18
N ALA A 312 -24.76 -1.96 -13.84
CA ALA A 312 -24.89 -3.40 -13.67
C ALA A 312 -24.61 -4.15 -14.98
N ALA A 313 -25.14 -3.67 -16.11
CA ALA A 313 -24.87 -4.24 -17.43
C ALA A 313 -23.38 -4.14 -17.81
N GLY A 314 -22.77 -2.97 -17.58
CA GLY A 314 -21.33 -2.77 -17.82
C GLY A 314 -20.45 -3.65 -16.92
N ALA A 315 -20.81 -3.81 -15.65
CA ALA A 315 -20.11 -4.68 -14.72
C ALA A 315 -20.20 -6.16 -15.12
N ALA A 316 -21.36 -6.62 -15.59
CA ALA A 316 -21.55 -7.97 -16.10
C ALA A 316 -20.71 -8.22 -17.36
N ALA A 317 -20.66 -7.25 -18.29
CA ALA A 317 -19.83 -7.35 -19.49
C ALA A 317 -18.34 -7.41 -19.15
N LEU A 318 -17.88 -6.56 -18.22
CA LEU A 318 -16.49 -6.55 -17.76
C LEU A 318 -16.11 -7.87 -17.06
N LEU A 319 -17.01 -8.42 -16.23
CA LEU A 319 -16.84 -9.72 -15.55
C LEU A 319 -16.69 -10.86 -16.56
N ALA A 320 -17.62 -10.95 -17.51
CA ALA A 320 -17.61 -11.99 -18.54
C ALA A 320 -16.35 -11.90 -19.41
N ARG A 321 -15.97 -10.69 -19.82
CA ARG A 321 -14.77 -10.48 -20.65
C ARG A 321 -13.49 -10.81 -19.90
N THR A 322 -13.38 -10.42 -18.63
CA THR A 322 -12.22 -10.73 -17.79
C THR A 322 -12.12 -12.24 -17.54
N GLY A 323 -13.24 -12.90 -17.24
CA GLY A 323 -13.29 -14.36 -17.08
C GLY A 323 -12.88 -15.11 -18.35
N ALA A 324 -13.32 -14.63 -19.52
CA ALA A 324 -12.92 -15.20 -20.80
C ALA A 324 -11.40 -15.08 -21.07
N GLN A 325 -10.75 -14.00 -20.64
CA GLN A 325 -9.29 -13.87 -20.76
C GLN A 325 -8.54 -14.83 -19.83
N LEU A 326 -9.11 -15.10 -18.65
CA LEU A 326 -8.53 -16.01 -17.67
C LEU A 326 -8.92 -17.49 -17.88
N ASP A 327 -9.82 -17.80 -18.82
CA ASP A 327 -10.39 -19.14 -18.99
C ASP A 327 -11.05 -19.69 -17.70
N ILE A 328 -11.76 -18.81 -16.97
CA ILE A 328 -12.53 -19.17 -15.77
C ILE A 328 -13.85 -18.40 -15.68
N GLU A 329 -14.85 -19.01 -15.05
CA GLU A 329 -16.05 -18.31 -14.65
C GLU A 329 -15.78 -17.49 -13.38
N LEU A 330 -15.67 -16.17 -13.51
CA LEU A 330 -15.50 -15.28 -12.36
C LEU A 330 -16.83 -15.08 -11.63
N ARG A 331 -16.80 -15.23 -10.31
CA ARG A 331 -17.94 -14.96 -9.43
C ARG A 331 -17.55 -13.94 -8.37
N PRO A 332 -18.22 -12.78 -8.30
CA PRO A 332 -17.98 -11.79 -7.27
C PRO A 332 -18.22 -12.37 -5.86
N ALA A 333 -17.22 -12.22 -5.00
CA ALA A 333 -17.25 -12.65 -3.62
C ALA A 333 -17.91 -11.59 -2.72
N PRO A 334 -18.48 -12.01 -1.57
CA PRO A 334 -18.97 -11.11 -0.54
C PRO A 334 -17.96 -10.04 -0.15
N ILE A 335 -18.44 -8.83 0.13
CA ILE A 335 -17.55 -7.71 0.49
C ILE A 335 -16.73 -7.98 1.75
N VAL A 336 -17.23 -8.82 2.66
CA VAL A 336 -16.54 -9.23 3.89
C VAL A 336 -15.25 -10.01 3.63
N ASP A 337 -15.14 -10.66 2.46
CA ASP A 337 -13.97 -11.46 2.07
C ASP A 337 -12.87 -10.59 1.42
N PHE A 338 -13.16 -9.32 1.13
CA PHE A 338 -12.16 -8.39 0.63
C PHE A 338 -11.21 -7.99 1.76
N PRO A 339 -9.88 -8.16 1.62
CA PRO A 339 -8.93 -7.88 2.70
C PRO A 339 -8.81 -6.39 3.07
N GLY A 340 -9.30 -5.50 2.20
CA GLY A 340 -9.11 -4.06 2.32
C GLY A 340 -7.90 -3.58 1.52
N PHE A 341 -7.96 -2.32 1.05
CA PHE A 341 -6.78 -1.64 0.53
C PHE A 341 -5.86 -1.20 1.66
N ARG A 342 -4.63 -0.87 1.30
CA ARG A 342 -3.70 -0.18 2.21
C ARG A 342 -4.33 1.12 2.71
N PRO A 343 -4.29 1.42 4.01
CA PRO A 343 -4.74 2.70 4.53
C PRO A 343 -3.93 3.87 3.93
N GLU A 344 -4.64 4.82 3.34
CA GLU A 344 -4.12 6.08 2.81
C GLU A 344 -4.49 7.24 3.76
N PRO A 345 -3.83 8.41 3.67
CA PRO A 345 -4.16 9.58 4.50
C PRO A 345 -5.63 10.03 4.43
N MET A 346 -6.35 9.68 3.36
CA MET A 346 -7.78 9.96 3.23
C MET A 346 -8.66 9.07 4.10
N ASN A 347 -8.16 7.89 4.48
CA ASN A 347 -8.90 6.95 5.30
C ASN A 347 -8.78 7.39 6.76
N LYS A 348 -9.92 7.44 7.44
CA LYS A 348 -9.96 7.81 8.84
C LYS A 348 -9.37 6.66 9.68
N PRO A 349 -8.69 6.94 10.81
CA PRO A 349 -8.02 5.89 11.60
C PRO A 349 -8.92 4.75 12.08
N SER A 350 -10.24 5.00 12.24
CA SER A 350 -11.18 3.96 12.64
C SER A 350 -11.61 3.03 11.49
N VAL A 351 -11.21 3.33 10.25
CA VAL A 351 -11.43 2.46 9.08
C VAL A 351 -10.27 1.47 9.00
N THR A 352 -10.45 0.30 9.61
CA THR A 352 -9.42 -0.75 9.66
C THR A 352 -9.33 -1.58 8.39
N ARG A 353 -10.39 -1.58 7.58
CA ARG A 353 -10.48 -2.28 6.30
C ARG A 353 -10.97 -1.32 5.21
N PRO A 354 -10.07 -0.51 4.62
CA PRO A 354 -10.43 0.45 3.59
C PRO A 354 -11.02 -0.22 2.35
N LEU A 355 -12.20 0.21 1.92
CA LEU A 355 -12.85 -0.28 0.70
C LEU A 355 -12.62 0.63 -0.51
N ALA A 356 -11.98 1.78 -0.30
CA ALA A 356 -11.66 2.75 -1.34
C ALA A 356 -10.18 3.14 -1.29
N ARG A 357 -9.60 3.37 -2.47
CA ARG A 357 -8.23 3.90 -2.67
C ARG A 357 -8.23 5.03 -3.71
N SER A 358 -7.30 5.98 -3.62
CA SER A 358 -7.13 7.01 -4.66
C SER A 358 -6.36 6.51 -5.86
N ASN A 359 -6.57 7.17 -7.00
CA ASN A 359 -5.58 7.18 -8.06
C ASN A 359 -4.35 8.01 -7.61
N PRO A 360 -3.14 7.42 -7.55
CA PRO A 360 -1.95 8.15 -7.09
C PRO A 360 -1.51 9.26 -8.05
N ARG A 361 -1.95 9.22 -9.32
CA ARG A 361 -1.56 10.20 -10.36
C ARG A 361 -2.61 11.26 -10.61
N GLU A 362 -3.86 10.98 -10.28
CA GLU A 362 -4.98 11.86 -10.58
C GLU A 362 -5.77 12.14 -9.31
N ARG A 363 -5.86 13.42 -8.95
CA ARG A 363 -6.76 13.85 -7.88
C ARG A 363 -8.19 13.53 -8.27
N ASP A 364 -9.03 13.35 -7.26
CA ASP A 364 -10.47 13.24 -7.45
C ASP A 364 -10.93 12.01 -8.25
N ASN A 365 -10.12 10.95 -8.22
CA ASN A 365 -10.38 9.66 -8.84
C ASN A 365 -10.15 8.53 -7.81
N TRP A 366 -11.10 7.60 -7.73
CA TRP A 366 -11.07 6.53 -6.73
C TRP A 366 -11.53 5.20 -7.30
N ILE A 367 -10.97 4.11 -6.77
CA ILE A 367 -11.56 2.77 -6.88
C ILE A 367 -12.28 2.46 -5.59
N ILE A 368 -13.53 2.01 -5.68
CA ILE A 368 -14.34 1.57 -4.54
C ILE A 368 -14.76 0.13 -4.76
N VAL A 369 -14.38 -0.78 -3.86
CA VAL A 369 -14.81 -2.18 -3.89
C VAL A 369 -16.19 -2.31 -3.25
N THR A 370 -17.09 -2.98 -3.97
CA THR A 370 -18.50 -3.15 -3.60
C THR A 370 -18.89 -4.61 -3.38
N GLY A 371 -17.94 -5.54 -3.54
CA GLY A 371 -18.14 -6.97 -3.30
C GLY A 371 -19.05 -7.60 -4.35
N GLN A 372 -20.27 -7.96 -3.97
CA GLN A 372 -21.27 -8.51 -4.89
C GLN A 372 -22.17 -7.44 -5.51
N ALA A 373 -22.26 -6.26 -4.91
CA ALA A 373 -23.02 -5.16 -5.48
C ALA A 373 -22.24 -4.55 -6.65
N THR A 374 -22.91 -4.14 -7.72
CA THR A 374 -22.29 -3.47 -8.88
C THR A 374 -22.09 -1.97 -8.66
N HIS A 375 -22.61 -1.41 -7.56
CA HIS A 375 -22.57 0.02 -7.25
C HIS A 375 -22.55 0.27 -5.73
N PHE A 376 -21.97 1.41 -5.31
CA PHE A 376 -21.85 1.78 -3.89
C PHE A 376 -23.07 2.55 -3.35
N VAL A 377 -23.90 3.09 -4.25
CA VAL A 377 -25.23 3.67 -3.98
C VAL A 377 -26.29 2.66 -4.42
N LYS A 378 -27.29 2.42 -3.58
CA LYS A 378 -28.42 1.55 -3.89
C LYS A 378 -29.36 2.23 -4.89
N THR A 379 -30.22 1.46 -5.55
CA THR A 379 -31.26 2.04 -6.42
C THR A 379 -32.25 2.88 -5.61
N VAL A 380 -32.64 2.39 -4.43
CA VAL A 380 -33.52 3.05 -3.47
C VAL A 380 -32.95 2.85 -2.07
N PRO A 381 -33.02 3.86 -1.17
CA PRO A 381 -32.66 3.66 0.23
C PRO A 381 -33.56 2.61 0.91
N ASP A 382 -33.02 1.92 1.92
CA ASP A 382 -33.76 0.86 2.64
C ASP A 382 -35.03 1.36 3.35
N LEU A 383 -35.15 2.68 3.55
CA LEU A 383 -36.28 3.29 4.24
C LEU A 383 -36.49 4.73 3.74
N ASP A 384 -37.73 5.20 3.81
CA ASP A 384 -38.08 6.60 3.56
C ASP A 384 -37.81 7.45 4.81
N CYS A 385 -36.70 8.18 4.79
CA CYS A 385 -36.23 8.93 5.95
C CYS A 385 -36.64 10.40 5.84
N ARG A 386 -37.37 10.90 6.84
CA ARG A 386 -37.72 12.33 6.94
C ARG A 386 -36.52 13.28 6.95
N PHE A 387 -35.33 12.78 7.29
CA PHE A 387 -34.10 13.56 7.38
C PHE A 387 -33.37 13.71 6.04
N HIS A 388 -33.97 13.26 4.95
CA HIS A 388 -33.58 13.64 3.59
C HIS A 388 -33.92 15.12 3.27
N LYS A 389 -34.68 15.78 4.16
CA LYS A 389 -35.05 17.20 4.04
C LYS A 389 -34.38 18.03 5.14
N TRP A 390 -33.59 19.02 4.74
CA TRP A 390 -32.89 19.93 5.64
C TRP A 390 -33.85 20.72 6.51
N SER A 391 -34.98 21.16 5.95
CA SER A 391 -36.00 21.93 6.67
C SER A 391 -36.54 21.17 7.89
N VAL A 392 -36.75 19.84 7.75
CA VAL A 392 -37.17 18.95 8.83
C VAL A 392 -36.10 18.87 9.92
N CYS A 393 -34.83 18.68 9.54
CA CYS A 393 -33.71 18.66 10.48
C CYS A 393 -33.52 20.00 11.20
N ASN A 394 -33.67 21.12 10.49
CA ASN A 394 -33.51 22.47 11.04
C ASN A 394 -34.60 22.79 12.07
N PHE A 395 -35.85 22.39 11.77
CA PHE A 395 -36.98 22.55 12.70
C PHE A 395 -36.70 21.87 14.06
N VAL A 396 -36.09 20.70 14.05
CA VAL A 396 -35.70 19.96 15.28
C VAL A 396 -34.29 20.31 15.79
N ARG A 397 -33.62 21.32 15.23
CA ARG A 397 -32.25 21.76 15.59
C ARG A 397 -31.16 20.70 15.42
N LEU A 398 -31.36 19.78 14.48
CA LEU A 398 -30.43 18.69 14.12
C LEU A 398 -29.94 18.82 12.67
N ALA A 399 -30.04 19.99 12.04
CA ALA A 399 -29.48 20.22 10.72
C ALA A 399 -27.94 20.20 10.76
N ALA A 400 -27.33 19.43 9.85
CA ALA A 400 -25.88 19.31 9.75
C ALA A 400 -25.20 20.57 9.19
N ARG A 401 -25.95 21.40 8.47
CA ARG A 401 -25.43 22.61 7.80
C ARG A 401 -26.34 23.81 8.08
N PRO A 402 -25.83 25.06 7.94
CA PRO A 402 -26.63 26.27 8.10
C PRO A 402 -27.75 26.44 7.06
N SER A 403 -27.65 25.76 5.91
CA SER A 403 -28.62 25.84 4.82
C SER A 403 -28.74 24.51 4.08
N ALA A 404 -29.86 24.34 3.35
CA ALA A 404 -30.07 23.23 2.43
C ALA A 404 -29.00 23.17 1.33
N ILE A 405 -28.67 21.97 0.87
CA ILE A 405 -27.78 21.76 -0.28
C ILE A 405 -28.62 21.86 -1.55
N SER A 406 -28.59 23.01 -2.23
CA SER A 406 -29.39 23.25 -3.44
C SER A 406 -28.72 22.78 -4.75
N ARG A 407 -27.42 22.48 -4.70
CA ARG A 407 -26.62 21.98 -5.81
C ARG A 407 -25.52 21.05 -5.27
N PRO A 408 -25.08 20.04 -6.04
CA PRO A 408 -24.00 19.20 -5.59
C PRO A 408 -22.73 20.04 -5.33
N ALA A 409 -21.96 19.65 -4.31
CA ALA A 409 -20.81 20.40 -3.84
C ALA A 409 -19.50 19.73 -4.26
N LEU A 410 -18.66 20.48 -4.98
CA LEU A 410 -17.34 20.06 -5.46
C LEU A 410 -16.25 20.13 -4.39
N ALA A 411 -16.35 21.09 -3.48
CA ALA A 411 -15.36 21.29 -2.42
C ALA A 411 -15.71 20.43 -1.19
N ILE A 412 -14.68 20.07 -0.42
CA ILE A 412 -14.85 19.35 0.85
C ILE A 412 -15.58 20.26 1.85
N PRO A 413 -16.63 19.78 2.54
CA PRO A 413 -17.23 18.45 2.41
C PRO A 413 -18.13 18.30 1.17
N ARG A 414 -17.81 17.30 0.31
CA ARG A 414 -18.52 17.01 -0.94
C ARG A 414 -19.93 16.54 -0.70
N ALA A 415 -20.82 16.79 -1.65
CA ALA A 415 -22.18 16.27 -1.66
C ALA A 415 -22.62 16.03 -3.09
N LEU A 416 -22.90 14.78 -3.42
CA LEU A 416 -23.47 14.30 -4.68
C LEU A 416 -24.96 14.63 -4.74
N PHE A 417 -25.64 14.37 -3.63
CA PHE A 417 -27.09 14.44 -3.53
C PHE A 417 -27.53 15.73 -2.86
N VAL A 418 -28.43 16.44 -3.53
CA VAL A 418 -29.03 17.69 -3.06
C VAL A 418 -30.18 17.41 -2.10
N ASP A 419 -30.57 18.44 -1.35
CA ASP A 419 -31.68 18.38 -0.41
C ASP A 419 -32.95 17.83 -1.07
N GLU A 420 -33.76 17.11 -0.28
CA GLU A 420 -34.98 16.43 -0.69
C GLU A 420 -34.83 15.24 -1.64
N THR A 421 -33.62 14.94 -2.15
CA THR A 421 -33.40 13.69 -2.90
C THR A 421 -33.36 12.48 -1.97
N PRO A 422 -33.86 11.30 -2.39
CA PRO A 422 -33.89 10.09 -1.56
C PRO A 422 -32.54 9.67 -0.98
N HIS A 423 -31.43 10.03 -1.63
CA HIS A 423 -30.08 9.62 -1.21
C HIS A 423 -29.36 10.69 -0.37
N HIS A 424 -29.99 11.84 -0.11
CA HIS A 424 -29.42 12.90 0.72
C HIS A 424 -29.70 12.66 2.21
N CYS A 425 -28.78 13.04 3.10
CA CYS A 425 -29.01 13.10 4.53
C CYS A 425 -28.61 14.47 5.06
N ALA A 426 -29.50 15.12 5.82
CA ALA A 426 -29.27 16.43 6.43
C ALA A 426 -29.05 16.39 7.96
N HIS A 427 -29.00 15.19 8.57
CA HIS A 427 -28.98 15.04 10.03
C HIS A 427 -27.57 15.16 10.62
N ARG A 428 -27.34 16.17 11.47
CA ARG A 428 -26.04 16.48 12.10
C ARG A 428 -25.44 15.29 12.83
N ASP A 429 -26.17 14.72 13.79
CA ASP A 429 -25.62 13.66 14.62
C ASP A 429 -25.29 12.39 13.82
N VAL A 430 -25.99 12.14 12.70
CA VAL A 430 -25.64 11.05 11.78
C VAL A 430 -24.32 11.38 11.11
N MET A 431 -24.16 12.58 10.55
CA MET A 431 -22.91 13.01 9.91
C MET A 431 -21.72 12.96 10.87
N ASP A 432 -21.86 13.48 12.09
CA ASP A 432 -20.79 13.51 13.10
C ASP A 432 -20.34 12.10 13.47
N ARG A 433 -21.30 11.19 13.68
CA ARG A 433 -21.02 9.79 14.02
C ARG A 433 -20.46 8.99 12.83
N ARG A 434 -20.82 9.39 11.61
CA ARG A 434 -20.40 8.79 10.34
C ARG A 434 -18.97 9.19 9.99
N ASP A 435 -18.55 10.43 10.30
CA ASP A 435 -17.23 10.99 9.94
C ASP A 435 -16.05 10.04 10.21
N PRO A 436 -15.85 9.47 11.41
CA PRO A 436 -14.66 8.67 11.69
C PRO A 436 -14.67 7.28 11.03
N ARG A 437 -15.81 6.79 10.51
CA ARG A 437 -16.01 5.39 10.11
C ARG A 437 -16.47 5.19 8.67
N CYS A 438 -16.76 6.28 7.97
CA CYS A 438 -17.30 6.21 6.61
C CYS A 438 -16.23 5.77 5.61
N GLN A 439 -16.55 4.76 4.82
CA GLN A 439 -15.67 4.24 3.76
C GLN A 439 -15.47 5.21 2.60
N ILE A 440 -16.37 6.19 2.42
CA ILE A 440 -16.44 7.07 1.25
C ILE A 440 -16.62 8.55 1.61
N HIS A 441 -16.22 8.97 2.81
CA HIS A 441 -16.42 10.37 3.26
C HIS A 441 -15.76 11.41 2.34
N MET A 442 -14.62 11.07 1.76
CA MET A 442 -13.91 11.91 0.79
C MET A 442 -14.67 12.06 -0.54
N ILE A 443 -15.47 11.05 -0.91
CA ILE A 443 -16.25 11.00 -2.15
C ILE A 443 -17.57 11.71 -1.92
N ASP A 444 -18.26 11.46 -0.82
CA ASP A 444 -19.50 12.15 -0.48
C ASP A 444 -19.66 12.21 1.03
N ALA A 445 -19.95 13.40 1.58
CA ALA A 445 -20.12 13.65 3.02
C ALA A 445 -21.60 13.61 3.50
N SER A 446 -22.57 13.57 2.59
CA SER A 446 -24.02 13.74 2.88
C SER A 446 -24.92 12.58 2.38
N LEU A 447 -24.35 11.50 1.83
CA LEU A 447 -25.07 10.31 1.39
C LEU A 447 -25.76 9.65 2.58
N CYS A 448 -27.04 9.34 2.39
CA CYS A 448 -27.82 8.57 3.34
C CYS A 448 -27.19 7.18 3.56
N CYS A 449 -26.88 6.84 4.80
CA CYS A 449 -26.29 5.54 5.14
C CYS A 449 -27.19 4.36 4.75
N ARG A 450 -28.52 4.58 4.67
CA ARG A 450 -29.50 3.55 4.24
C ARG A 450 -29.59 3.42 2.72
N GLY A 451 -29.07 4.38 1.96
CA GLY A 451 -28.91 4.31 0.50
C GLY A 451 -27.50 3.89 0.06
N CYS A 452 -26.62 3.53 1.00
CA CYS A 452 -25.24 3.15 0.72
C CYS A 452 -25.04 1.63 0.89
N ALA A 453 -24.27 1.02 0.00
CA ALA A 453 -23.90 -0.40 0.08
C ALA A 453 -23.07 -0.74 1.33
N PHE A 454 -22.35 0.24 1.90
CA PHE A 454 -21.44 0.03 3.04
C PHE A 454 -22.10 0.26 4.40
N ALA A 455 -23.44 0.22 4.48
CA ALA A 455 -24.16 0.43 5.71
C ALA A 455 -23.70 -0.53 6.82
N SER A 456 -23.54 -1.82 6.50
CA SER A 456 -23.07 -2.85 7.43
C SER A 456 -21.61 -2.67 7.85
N ASP A 457 -20.75 -2.20 6.95
CA ASP A 457 -19.33 -1.96 7.23
C ASP A 457 -19.11 -0.73 8.10
N CYS A 458 -19.86 0.34 7.85
CA CYS A 458 -19.80 1.57 8.63
C CYS A 458 -20.54 1.44 9.96
N TRP A 459 -21.56 0.59 10.03
CA TRP A 459 -22.42 0.43 11.21
C TRP A 459 -22.56 -1.05 11.59
N PRO A 460 -21.48 -1.72 12.02
CA PRO A 460 -21.53 -3.15 12.34
C PRO A 460 -22.38 -3.40 13.60
N GLY A 461 -23.26 -4.40 13.52
CA GLY A 461 -24.11 -4.86 14.63
C GLY A 461 -25.16 -3.84 15.10
N ASP A 462 -25.61 -4.00 16.34
CA ASP A 462 -26.56 -3.09 17.00
C ASP A 462 -25.83 -1.81 17.45
N THR A 463 -25.58 -0.91 16.50
CA THR A 463 -24.94 0.37 16.80
C THR A 463 -25.75 1.15 17.85
N ARG A 464 -25.09 1.51 18.95
CA ARG A 464 -25.68 2.31 20.03
C ARG A 464 -25.10 3.74 20.01
N PRO A 465 -25.95 4.79 20.02
CA PRO A 465 -27.41 4.73 19.86
C PRO A 465 -27.81 4.33 18.42
N PRO A 466 -29.03 3.81 18.18
CA PRO A 466 -29.47 3.49 16.81
C PRO A 466 -29.43 4.72 15.90
N LEU A 467 -29.37 4.49 14.59
CA LEU A 467 -29.53 5.58 13.64
C LEU A 467 -30.95 6.16 13.76
N PRO A 468 -31.10 7.50 13.77
CA PRO A 468 -32.40 8.14 14.01
C PRO A 468 -33.35 8.02 12.81
N CYS A 469 -32.94 7.33 11.74
CA CYS A 469 -33.59 7.34 10.43
C CYS A 469 -35.02 6.77 10.39
N GLY A 470 -35.50 6.14 11.46
CA GLY A 470 -36.77 5.42 11.51
C GLY A 470 -36.60 3.90 11.40
N THR A 471 -37.68 3.17 11.65
CA THR A 471 -37.82 1.72 11.46
C THR A 471 -38.67 1.41 10.25
#